data_AF-A0A535W473-F1
#
_entry.id   AF-A0A535W473-F1
#
_cell.length_a   1.000
_cell.length_b   1.000
_cell.length_c   1.000
_cell.angle_alpha   90.00
_cell.angle_beta   90.00
_cell.angle_gamma   90.00
#
_symmetry.space_group_name_H-M   'P 1'
#
loop_
_entity.id
_entity.type
_entity.pdbx_description
1 polymer ?
#
loop_
_entity_poly.entity_id
_entity_poly.type
_entity_poly.pdbx_seq_one_letter_code
_entity_poly.pdbx_strand_id
1 'polypeptide(L)' 'MPQLAEKDTAGATSTPAAPFIKAFVVVKRGQRVTADELLAYARERLEDYKVPHQIEFRTELPKNAVGKVVRGLLFK' A
#
# COMPACT_ATOMS: atom_id res chain seq x y z
N MET A 1 -27.76 46.98 -7.96
CA MET A 1 -28.09 45.99 -6.91
C MET A 1 -27.97 44.59 -7.52
N PRO A 2 -26.81 43.92 -7.50
CA PRO A 2 -26.68 42.59 -8.09
C PRO A 2 -27.11 41.52 -7.07
N GLN A 3 -27.97 40.62 -7.53
CA GLN A 3 -28.49 39.49 -6.77
C GLN A 3 -27.38 38.46 -6.56
N LEU A 4 -26.91 38.35 -5.33
CA LEU A 4 -25.91 37.37 -4.91
C LEU A 4 -26.63 36.02 -4.78
N ALA A 5 -26.36 35.10 -5.70
CA ALA A 5 -26.74 33.71 -5.56
C ALA A 5 -25.86 33.07 -4.48
N GLU A 6 -26.42 32.84 -3.29
CA GLU A 6 -25.80 32.00 -2.28
C GLU A 6 -25.66 30.58 -2.84
N LYS A 7 -24.42 30.18 -3.04
CA LYS A 7 -24.05 28.80 -3.38
C LYS A 7 -23.55 28.14 -2.10
N ASP A 8 -24.45 27.46 -1.39
CA ASP A 8 -24.09 26.52 -0.32
C ASP A 8 -23.22 25.41 -0.92
N THR A 9 -21.91 25.54 -0.77
CA THR A 9 -20.99 24.42 -1.03
C THR A 9 -20.88 23.66 0.27
N ALA A 10 -21.87 22.80 0.53
CA ALA A 10 -21.82 21.84 1.62
C ALA A 10 -20.53 21.04 1.49
N GLY A 11 -19.61 21.28 2.42
CA GLY A 11 -18.32 20.62 2.50
C GLY A 11 -18.49 19.15 2.83
N ALA A 12 -18.72 18.33 1.81
CA ALA A 12 -18.36 16.92 1.87
C ALA A 12 -16.83 16.86 1.63
N THR A 13 -16.05 17.16 2.67
CA THR A 13 -14.64 16.75 2.69
C THR A 13 -14.64 15.23 2.77
N SER A 14 -14.72 14.57 1.61
CA SER A 14 -14.49 13.14 1.52
C SER A 14 -13.11 12.88 2.10
N THR A 15 -13.06 12.22 3.24
CA THR A 15 -11.82 11.74 3.84
C THR A 15 -11.02 11.04 2.74
N PRO A 16 -9.77 11.42 2.48
CA PRO A 16 -8.97 10.69 1.50
C PRO A 16 -8.89 9.24 1.94
N ALA A 17 -9.48 8.34 1.14
CA ALA A 17 -9.40 6.91 1.42
C ALA A 17 -7.92 6.52 1.53
N ALA A 18 -7.59 5.75 2.57
CA ALA A 18 -6.23 5.27 2.73
C ALA A 18 -5.81 4.54 1.45
N PRO A 19 -4.58 4.79 0.93
CA PRO A 19 -4.11 4.12 -0.25
C PRO A 19 -4.09 2.61 -0.01
N PHE A 20 -4.61 1.83 -0.97
CA PHE A 20 -4.55 0.38 -0.90
C PHE A 20 -3.11 -0.08 -1.12
N ILE A 21 -2.41 -0.44 -0.04
CA ILE A 21 -1.00 -0.86 -0.08
C ILE A 21 -0.91 -2.38 -0.21
N LYS A 22 -0.24 -2.85 -1.26
CA LYS A 22 0.09 -4.27 -1.44
C LYS A 22 1.59 -4.49 -1.24
N ALA A 23 1.94 -5.41 -0.35
CA ALA A 23 3.32 -5.78 -0.09
C ALA A 23 3.68 -7.09 -0.82
N PHE A 24 4.86 -7.11 -1.45
CA PHE A 24 5.42 -8.28 -2.11
C PHE A 24 6.61 -8.78 -1.30
N VAL A 25 6.56 -10.04 -0.88
CA VAL A 25 7.56 -10.61 0.02
C VAL A 25 8.17 -11.86 -0.61
N VAL A 26 9.49 -11.92 -0.60
CA VAL A 26 10.26 -13.12 -0.98
C VAL A 26 10.91 -13.67 0.26
N VAL A 27 10.56 -14.90 0.61
CA VAL A 27 11.11 -15.58 1.77
C VAL A 27 12.45 -16.20 1.39
N LYS A 28 13.48 -15.94 2.20
CA LYS A 28 14.80 -16.55 1.98
C LYS A 28 14.73 -18.05 2.23
N ARG A 29 15.56 -18.82 1.52
CA ARG A 29 15.67 -20.27 1.72
C ARG A 29 15.92 -20.60 3.19
N GLY A 30 15.12 -21.54 3.72
CA GLY A 30 15.21 -21.98 5.11
C GLY A 30 14.45 -21.11 6.12
N GLN A 31 13.88 -19.98 5.69
CA GLN A 31 12.99 -19.18 6.54
C GLN A 31 11.53 -19.50 6.25
N ARG A 32 10.69 -19.36 7.27
CA ARG A 32 9.23 -19.39 7.16
C ARG A 32 8.71 -18.12 7.78
N VAL A 33 7.79 -17.48 7.09
CA VAL A 33 7.10 -16.30 7.60
C VAL A 33 5.70 -16.32 7.02
N THR A 34 4.72 -15.98 7.84
CA THR A 34 3.31 -15.91 7.46
C THR A 34 2.87 -14.49 7.17
N ALA A 35 1.76 -14.33 6.44
CA ALA A 35 1.19 -13.01 6.20
C ALA A 35 0.78 -12.34 7.52
N ASP A 36 0.27 -13.11 8.48
CA ASP A 36 -0.17 -12.61 9.78
C ASP A 36 0.99 -12.05 10.59
N GLU A 37 2.12 -12.77 10.67
CA GLU A 37 3.33 -12.28 11.34
C GLU A 37 3.85 -10.97 10.73
N LEU A 38 3.83 -10.84 9.40
CA LEU A 38 4.25 -9.63 8.71
C LEU A 38 3.28 -8.48 8.91
N LEU A 39 1.98 -8.75 8.97
CA LEU A 39 0.94 -7.76 9.26
C LEU A 39 1.05 -7.28 10.71
N ALA A 40 1.22 -8.19 11.67
CA ALA A 40 1.44 -7.86 13.07
C ALA A 40 2.71 -7.01 13.24
N TYR A 41 3.80 -7.43 12.60
CA TYR A 41 5.05 -6.67 12.57
C TYR A 41 4.89 -5.27 11.95
N ALA A 42 4.14 -5.17 10.84
CA ALA A 42 3.84 -3.90 10.20
C ALA A 42 3.00 -3.00 11.10
N ARG A 43 1.95 -3.53 11.76
CA ARG A 43 1.09 -2.76 12.69
C ARG A 43 1.82 -2.28 13.93
N GLU A 44 2.80 -3.03 14.44
CA GLU A 44 3.60 -2.62 15.59
C GLU A 44 4.58 -1.49 15.23
N ARG A 45 5.05 -1.44 13.97
CA ARG A 45 6.16 -0.58 13.54
C ARG A 45 5.77 0.58 12.61
N LEU A 46 4.60 0.50 11.99
CA LEU A 46 4.12 1.46 10.99
C LEU A 46 2.79 2.06 11.43
N GLU A 47 2.54 3.29 11.00
CA GLU A 47 1.22 3.90 11.15
C GLU A 47 0.18 3.20 10.27
N ASP A 48 -1.09 3.20 10.66
CA ASP A 48 -2.18 2.45 9.99
C ASP A 48 -2.22 2.62 8.47
N TYR A 49 -1.98 3.83 7.97
CA TYR A 49 -2.03 4.13 6.54
C TYR A 49 -0.85 3.53 5.74
N LYS A 50 0.20 3.03 6.40
CA LYS A 50 1.35 2.33 5.78
C LYS A 50 1.26 0.82 5.91
N VAL A 51 0.31 0.31 6.71
CA VAL A 51 0.13 -1.12 6.87
C VAL A 51 -0.39 -1.70 5.55
N PRO A 52 0.29 -2.71 4.97
CA PRO A 52 -0.18 -3.33 3.75
C PRO A 52 -1.54 -4.00 3.99
N HIS A 53 -2.47 -3.79 3.08
CA HIS A 53 -3.78 -4.43 3.10
C HIS A 53 -3.71 -5.87 2.60
N GLN A 54 -2.74 -6.16 1.71
CA GLN A 54 -2.52 -7.48 1.15
C GLN A 54 -1.02 -7.78 1.10
N ILE A 55 -0.65 -8.99 1.50
CA ILE A 55 0.70 -9.53 1.38
C ILE A 55 0.69 -10.65 0.34
N GLU A 56 1.55 -10.53 -0.66
CA GLU A 56 1.74 -11.54 -1.68
C GLU A 56 3.14 -12.14 -1.56
N PHE A 57 3.18 -13.45 -1.33
CA PHE A 57 4.43 -14.20 -1.31
C PHE A 57 4.81 -14.60 -2.73
N ARG A 58 6.03 -14.23 -3.13
CA ARG A 58 6.61 -14.64 -4.42
C ARG A 58 7.89 -15.43 -4.19
N THR A 59 8.23 -16.29 -5.14
CA THR A 59 9.52 -16.99 -5.15
C THR A 59 10.67 -16.05 -5.49
N GLU A 60 10.42 -15.04 -6.33
CA GLU A 60 11.39 -14.02 -6.71
C GLU A 60 10.68 -12.69 -7.05
N LEU A 61 11.39 -11.57 -6.87
CA LEU A 61 10.94 -10.26 -7.34
C LEU A 61 11.54 -9.98 -8.73
N PRO A 62 10.79 -9.38 -9.66
CA PRO A 62 11.31 -8.99 -10.97
C PRO A 62 12.46 -8.00 -10.78
N LYS A 63 13.65 -8.41 -11.22
CA LYS A 63 14.88 -7.61 -11.17
C LYS A 63 15.32 -7.22 -12.57
N ASN A 64 15.95 -6.06 -12.71
CA ASN A 64 16.62 -5.68 -13.95
C ASN A 64 17.97 -6.39 -14.08
N ALA A 65 18.67 -6.17 -15.21
CA ALA A 65 19.99 -6.76 -15.48
C ALA A 65 21.07 -6.41 -14.43
N VAL A 66 20.85 -5.37 -13.61
CA VAL A 66 21.77 -4.92 -12.55
C VAL A 66 21.26 -5.37 -11.15
N GLY A 67 20.25 -6.25 -11.09
CA GLY A 67 19.73 -6.82 -9.85
C GLY A 67 18.77 -5.92 -9.05
N LYS A 68 18.41 -4.72 -9.55
CA LYS A 68 17.45 -3.83 -8.89
C LYS A 68 16.02 -4.26 -9.15
N VAL A 69 15.17 -4.20 -8.13
CA VAL A 69 13.74 -4.53 -8.24
C VAL A 69 13.02 -3.52 -9.15
N VAL A 70 12.30 -4.02 -10.14
CA VAL A 70 11.55 -3.21 -11.11
C VAL A 70 10.11 -3.07 -10.65
N ARG A 71 9.78 -1.93 -10.05
CA ARG A 71 8.45 -1.66 -9.47
C ARG A 71 7.31 -1.80 -10.50
N GLY A 72 7.53 -1.39 -11.75
CA GLY A 72 6.51 -1.47 -12.81
C GLY A 72 6.10 -2.89 -13.21
N LEU A 73 6.86 -3.91 -12.82
CA LEU A 73 6.53 -5.32 -13.06
C LEU A 73 5.87 -6.00 -11.86
N LEU A 74 5.72 -5.30 -10.72
CA LEU A 74 5.09 -5.85 -9.52
C LEU A 74 3.55 -5.83 -9.61
N PHE A 75 3.00 -4.85 -10.32
CA PHE A 75 1.55 -4.62 -10.44
C PHE A 75 0.91 -5.29 -11.67
N LYS A 76 1.66 -6.12 -12.40
CA LYS A 76 1.12 -6.97 -13.47
C LYS A 76 0.57 -8.27 -12.90
#